data_AF-A0A5S3PL18-F1
#
_entry.id   AF-A0A5S3PL18-F1
#
_cell.length_a   1.000
_cell.length_b   1.000
_cell.length_c   1.000
_cell.angle_alpha   90.00
_cell.angle_beta   90.00
_cell.angle_gamma   90.00
#
_symmetry.space_group_name_H-M   'P 1'
#
loop_
_entity.id
_entity.type
_entity.pdbx_description
1 polymer ?
#
loop_
_entity_poly.entity_id
_entity_poly.type
_entity_poly.pdbx_seq_one_letter_code
_entity_poly.pdbx_strand_id
1 'polypeptide(L)'
;MKDLDAQIQQVQARLKDLRAIARKHERRNETRRKIIYGAAILHLLDDVSGEKAEKLQHLLDERIRRESDRKFLGLLTAATRPESDD
;
A
#
# COMPACT_ATOMS: atom_id res chain seq x y z
N MET A 1 15.22 35.08 -29.82
CA MET A 1 14.59 34.79 -28.51
C MET A 1 13.56 33.68 -28.59
N LYS A 2 12.59 33.70 -29.52
CA LYS A 2 11.56 32.64 -29.68
C LYS A 2 12.07 31.19 -29.76
N ASP A 3 13.24 30.96 -30.37
CA ASP A 3 13.84 29.63 -30.51
C ASP A 3 14.36 29.06 -29.18
N LEU A 4 14.97 29.90 -28.34
CA LEU A 4 15.46 29.47 -27.03
C LEU A 4 14.30 29.15 -26.07
N ASP A 5 13.23 29.95 -26.11
CA ASP A 5 12.03 29.68 -25.32
C ASP A 5 11.35 28.36 -25.73
N ALA A 6 11.28 28.08 -27.05
CA ALA A 6 10.76 26.83 -27.57
C ALA A 6 11.62 25.62 -27.13
N GLN A 7 12.95 25.75 -27.17
CA GLN A 7 13.86 24.71 -26.69
C GLN A 7 13.72 24.47 -25.18
N ILE A 8 13.59 25.54 -24.38
CA ILE A 8 13.34 25.42 -22.93
C ILE A 8 12.04 24.67 -22.67
N GLN A 9 10.96 25.02 -23.37
CA GLN A 9 9.67 24.33 -23.23
C GLN A 9 9.76 22.85 -23.61
N GLN A 10 10.47 22.52 -24.70
CA GLN A 10 10.66 21.14 -25.12
C GLN A 10 11.45 20.32 -24.08
N VAL A 11 12.52 20.89 -23.52
CA VAL A 11 13.32 20.22 -22.48
C VAL A 11 12.51 20.06 -21.19
N GLN A 12 11.72 21.06 -20.79
CA GLN A 12 10.85 20.97 -19.62
C GLN A 12 9.77 19.89 -19.78
N ALA A 13 9.17 19.77 -20.97
CA ALA A 13 8.22 18.72 -21.28
C ALA A 13 8.87 17.34 -21.15
N ARG A 14 10.04 17.16 -21.76
CA ARG A 14 10.81 15.90 -21.67
C ARG A 14 11.17 15.55 -20.22
N LEU A 15 11.57 16.54 -19.41
CA LEU A 15 11.85 16.34 -17.99
C LEU A 15 10.61 15.88 -17.22
N LYS A 16 9.44 16.48 -17.50
CA LYS A 16 8.16 16.08 -16.89
C LYS A 16 7.81 14.63 -17.22
N ASP A 17 7.99 14.23 -18.47
CA ASP A 17 7.71 12.87 -18.92
C ASP A 17 8.65 11.85 -18.26
N LEU A 18 9.95 12.15 -18.21
CA LEU A 18 10.93 11.29 -17.54
C LEU A 18 10.62 11.15 -16.04
N ARG A 19 10.21 12.23 -15.37
CA ARG A 19 9.76 12.19 -13.97
C ARG A 19 8.50 11.34 -13.79
N ALA A 20 7.55 11.43 -14.71
CA ALA A 20 6.33 10.61 -14.67
C ALA A 20 6.65 9.12 -14.84
N ILE A 21 7.56 8.77 -15.76
CA ILE A 21 8.05 7.41 -15.97
C ILE A 21 8.75 6.89 -14.71
N ALA A 22 9.65 7.68 -14.12
CA ALA A 22 10.36 7.31 -12.89
C ALA A 22 9.38 7.04 -11.73
N ARG A 23 8.42 7.93 -11.49
CA ARG A 23 7.38 7.75 -10.47
C ARG A 23 6.51 6.51 -10.73
N LYS A 24 6.20 6.23 -12.01
CA LYS A 24 5.46 5.01 -12.38
C LYS A 24 6.27 3.77 -12.05
N HIS A 25 7.57 3.76 -12.35
CA HIS A 25 8.47 2.66 -12.03
C HIS A 25 8.61 2.46 -10.52
N GLU A 26 8.78 3.54 -9.75
CA GLU A 26 8.83 3.51 -8.30
C GLU A 26 7.56 2.91 -7.69
N ARG A 27 6.37 3.38 -8.12
CA ARG A 27 5.09 2.80 -7.66
C ARG A 27 4.97 1.32 -7.99
N ARG A 28 5.40 0.90 -9.19
CA ARG A 28 5.39 -0.52 -9.58
C ARG A 28 6.30 -1.36 -8.68
N ASN A 29 7.50 -0.86 -8.39
CA ASN A 29 8.44 -1.54 -7.51
C ASN A 29 7.93 -1.60 -6.07
N GLU A 30 7.31 -0.54 -5.59
CA GLU A 30 6.69 -0.50 -4.26
C GLU A 30 5.53 -1.50 -4.15
N THR A 31 4.65 -1.55 -5.16
CA THR A 31 3.58 -2.56 -5.22
C THR A 31 4.16 -3.97 -5.25
N ARG A 32 5.19 -4.22 -6.07
CA ARG A 32 5.84 -5.53 -6.15
C ARG A 32 6.46 -5.94 -4.81
N ARG A 33 7.14 -5.01 -4.13
CA ARG A 33 7.72 -5.22 -2.80
C ARG A 33 6.65 -5.64 -1.79
N LYS A 34 5.54 -4.90 -1.73
CA LYS A 34 4.40 -5.21 -0.85
C LYS A 34 3.80 -6.59 -1.12
N ILE A 35 3.64 -6.96 -2.39
CA ILE A 35 3.14 -8.29 -2.76
C ILE A 35 4.09 -9.40 -2.32
N ILE A 36 5.40 -9.25 -2.57
CA ILE A 36 6.40 -10.27 -2.20
C ILE A 36 6.42 -10.49 -0.69
N TYR A 37 6.53 -9.41 0.10
CA TYR A 37 6.54 -9.54 1.56
C TYR A 37 5.19 -10.00 2.12
N GLY A 38 4.07 -9.54 1.54
CA GLY A 38 2.74 -10.00 1.92
C GLY A 38 2.58 -11.50 1.73
N ALA A 39 2.93 -12.02 0.55
CA ALA A 39 2.89 -13.46 0.28
C ALA A 39 3.81 -14.26 1.20
N ALA A 40 5.03 -13.76 1.47
CA ALA A 40 5.96 -14.43 2.37
C ALA A 40 5.43 -14.53 3.82
N ILE A 41 4.76 -13.49 4.31
CA ILE A 41 4.15 -13.51 5.65
C ILE A 41 2.95 -14.48 5.72
N LEU A 42 2.14 -14.55 4.66
CA LEU A 42 1.03 -15.50 4.60
C LEU A 42 1.55 -16.95 4.62
N HIS A 43 2.60 -17.26 3.85
CA HIS A 43 3.24 -18.57 3.93
C HIS A 43 3.83 -18.85 5.31
N LEU A 44 4.44 -17.85 5.95
CA LEU A 44 4.97 -18.02 7.31
C LEU A 44 3.85 -18.39 8.30
N LEU A 45 2.67 -17.76 8.18
CA LEU A 45 1.50 -18.09 9.01
C LEU A 45 1.00 -19.51 8.79
N ASP A 46 1.08 -20.03 7.56
CA ASP A 46 0.72 -21.42 7.25
C ASP A 46 1.75 -22.41 7.84
N ASP A 47 3.03 -22.03 7.87
CA ASP A 47 4.13 -22.87 8.34
C ASP A 47 4.27 -22.89 9.87
N VAL A 48 3.91 -21.81 10.57
CA VAL A 48 3.91 -21.77 12.04
C VAL A 48 2.57 -22.21 12.60
N SER A 49 2.58 -23.01 13.67
CA SER A 49 1.37 -23.48 14.33
C SER A 49 1.26 -23.03 15.78
N GLY A 50 0.03 -22.99 16.30
CA GLY A 50 -0.28 -22.68 17.70
C GLY A 50 -0.02 -21.22 18.07
N GLU A 51 0.38 -20.98 19.31
CA GLU A 51 0.48 -19.64 19.92
C GLU A 51 1.33 -18.65 19.10
N LYS A 52 2.36 -19.13 18.38
CA LYS A 52 3.22 -18.26 17.55
C LYS A 52 2.48 -17.73 16.32
N ALA A 53 1.65 -18.56 15.69
CA ALA A 53 0.84 -18.17 14.54
C ALA A 53 -0.23 -17.16 14.97
N GLU A 54 -0.92 -17.43 16.09
CA GLU A 54 -1.93 -16.54 16.66
C GLU A 54 -1.35 -15.17 17.03
N LYS A 55 -0.18 -15.14 17.69
CA LYS A 55 0.51 -13.87 18.01
C LYS A 55 0.89 -13.10 16.76
N LEU A 56 1.42 -13.78 15.74
CA LEU A 56 1.79 -13.12 14.48
C LEU A 56 0.56 -12.57 13.76
N GLN A 57 -0.52 -13.35 13.67
CA GLN A 57 -1.78 -12.93 13.07
C GLN A 57 -2.35 -11.69 13.78
N HIS A 58 -2.40 -11.71 15.11
CA HIS A 58 -2.87 -10.57 15.90
C HIS A 58 -2.05 -9.30 15.63
N LEU A 59 -0.71 -9.40 15.60
CA LEU A 59 0.16 -8.27 15.29
C LEU A 59 -0.09 -7.70 13.89
N LEU A 60 -0.45 -8.53 12.91
CA LEU A 60 -0.81 -8.08 11.56
C LEU A 60 -2.16 -7.36 11.56
N ASP A 61 -3.15 -7.94 12.25
CA ASP A 61 -4.51 -7.40 12.36
C ASP A 61 -4.55 -6.02 13.03
N GLU A 62 -3.70 -5.78 14.03
CA GLU A 62 -3.55 -4.46 14.68
C GLU A 62 -2.97 -3.39 13.73
N ARG A 63 -2.19 -3.79 12.73
CA ARG A 63 -1.58 -2.85 11.77
C ARG A 63 -2.50 -2.51 10.59
N ILE A 64 -3.61 -3.24 10.43
CA ILE A 64 -4.63 -2.94 9.43
C ILE A 64 -5.57 -1.87 9.98
N ARG A 65 -5.35 -0.62 9.57
CA ARG A 65 -6.08 0.55 10.11
C ARG A 65 -7.28 0.98 9.26
N ARG A 66 -7.29 0.65 7.97
CA ARG A 66 -8.34 1.10 7.06
C ARG A 66 -9.61 0.27 7.27
N GLU A 67 -10.73 0.91 7.55
CA GLU A 67 -11.99 0.23 7.87
C GLU A 67 -12.46 -0.72 6.78
N SER A 68 -12.37 -0.33 5.50
CA SER A 68 -12.71 -1.19 4.36
C SER A 68 -11.94 -2.51 4.36
N ASP A 69 -10.66 -2.43 4.73
CA ASP A 69 -9.74 -3.57 4.71
C ASP A 69 -9.98 -4.45 5.94
N ARG A 70 -10.23 -3.82 7.11
CA ARG A 70 -10.67 -4.53 8.31
C ARG A 70 -11.98 -5.28 8.07
N LYS A 71 -12.96 -4.65 7.42
CA LYS A 71 -14.23 -5.27 7.03
C LYS A 71 -14.03 -6.45 6.10
N PHE A 72 -13.20 -6.28 5.07
CA PHE A 72 -12.86 -7.34 4.13
C PHE A 72 -12.25 -8.56 4.82
N LEU A 73 -11.39 -8.34 5.82
CA LEU A 73 -10.71 -9.39 6.58
C LEU A 73 -11.51 -9.90 7.80
N GLY A 74 -12.72 -9.40 8.05
CA GLY A 74 -13.52 -9.80 9.21
C GLY A 74 -13.01 -9.28 10.56
N LEU A 75 -12.15 -8.25 10.56
CA LEU A 75 -11.53 -7.66 11.76
C LEU A 75 -12.36 -6.55 12.43
N LEU A 76 -13.62 -6.36 12.00
CA LEU A 76 -14.53 -5.42 12.65
C LEU A 76 -14.93 -5.99 14.02
N THR A 77 -14.33 -5.46 15.08
CA THR A 77 -14.80 -5.68 16.45
C THR A 77 -16.03 -4.82 16.71
N ALA A 78 -16.98 -5.37 17.47
CA ALA A 78 -18.26 -4.72 17.82
C ALA A 78 -18.12 -3.33 18.49
N ALA A 79 -16.92 -2.93 18.91
CA ALA A 79 -16.61 -1.65 19.55
C ALA A 79 -16.62 -0.43 18.61
N THR A 80 -16.97 -0.60 17.33
CA THR A 80 -17.08 0.50 16.35
C THR A 80 -18.49 0.65 15.76
N ARG A 81 -19.53 0.22 16.48
CA ARG A 81 -20.86 0.81 16.23
C ARG A 81 -20.83 2.24 16.77
N PRO A 82 -20.97 3.28 15.93
CA PRO A 82 -21.36 4.57 16.46
C PRO A 82 -22.69 4.35 17.18
N GLU A 83 -22.75 4.76 18.45
CA GLU A 83 -24.01 4.87 19.18
C GLU A 83 -24.97 5.64 18.27
N SER A 84 -26.08 5.00 17.92
CA SER A 84 -27.20 5.65 17.26
C SER A 84 -27.69 6.75 18.19
N ASP A 85 -27.56 8.00 17.74
CA ASP A 85 -28.27 9.13 18.33
C ASP A 85 -29.78 8.82 18.27
N ASP A 86 -30.37 8.65 19.46
CA ASP A 86 -31.81 8.61 19.72
C ASP A 86 -32.35 10.06 19.87
#